data_AF-A0A2D7XID9-F1
#
_entry.id   AF-A0A2D7XID9-F1
#
_cell.length_a   1.000
_cell.length_b   1.000
_cell.length_c   1.000
_cell.angle_alpha   90.00
_cell.angle_beta   90.00
_cell.angle_gamma   90.00
#
_symmetry.space_group_name_H-M   'P 1'
#
loop_
_entity.id
_entity.type
_entity.pdbx_description
1 polymer ?
#
loop_
_entity_poly.entity_id
_entity_poly.type
_entity_poly.pdbx_seq_one_letter_code
_entity_poly.pdbx_strand_id
1 'polypeptide(L)'
;MIGFKEHIELEEDSLDEVLTKQQRIKRGRLMKRMAKRIAIKRKRKLKKRATKDELMNRAKKLARKKLAKKYLKGKDLSKLTFADRERLEKKLKGKSKVITRIAKKLLKSVKAADVARVASMRKKAGGDRKDD
;
A
#
# COMPACT_ATOMS: atom_id res chain seq x y z
N MET A 1 -14.12 31.72 -40.79
CA MET A 1 -13.97 30.27 -41.03
C MET A 1 -12.65 29.88 -40.40
N ILE A 2 -12.69 29.31 -39.19
CA ILE A 2 -11.48 28.97 -38.43
C ILE A 2 -10.87 27.73 -39.08
N GLY A 3 -9.59 27.82 -39.43
CA GLY A 3 -8.91 26.83 -40.26
C GLY A 3 -8.79 25.48 -39.55
N PHE A 4 -9.00 24.41 -40.30
CA PHE A 4 -8.90 23.01 -39.87
C PHE A 4 -7.57 22.66 -39.16
N LYS A 5 -6.53 23.47 -39.38
CA LYS A 5 -5.20 23.32 -38.78
C LYS A 5 -5.14 23.77 -37.30
N GLU A 6 -5.95 24.75 -36.88
CA GLU A 6 -6.01 25.16 -35.46
C GLU A 6 -6.77 24.14 -34.59
N HIS A 7 -7.66 23.35 -35.18
CA HIS A 7 -8.37 22.29 -34.46
C HIS A 7 -7.48 21.07 -34.17
N ILE A 8 -6.52 20.75 -35.03
CA ILE A 8 -5.64 19.58 -34.87
C ILE A 8 -4.57 19.81 -33.78
N GLU A 9 -4.07 21.04 -33.61
CA GLU A 9 -3.10 21.36 -32.54
C GLU A 9 -3.72 21.44 -31.13
N LEU A 10 -5.05 21.54 -31.01
CA LEU A 10 -5.75 21.54 -29.72
C LEU A 10 -6.08 20.12 -29.20
N GLU A 11 -5.99 19.08 -30.03
CA GLU A 11 -6.40 17.72 -29.66
C GLU A 11 -5.24 16.86 -29.12
N GLU A 12 -3.98 17.09 -29.52
CA GLU A 12 -2.86 16.20 -29.14
C GLU A 12 -2.30 16.40 -27.71
N ASP A 13 -2.58 17.53 -27.05
CA ASP A 13 -2.01 17.85 -25.73
C ASP A 13 -2.98 17.70 -24.54
N SER A 14 -4.14 17.09 -24.76
CA SER A 14 -5.01 16.65 -23.68
C SER A 14 -4.47 15.35 -23.04
N LEU A 15 -3.31 15.47 -22.39
CA LEU A 15 -2.85 14.48 -21.42
C LEU A 15 -4.04 14.13 -20.53
N ASP A 16 -4.41 12.84 -20.53
CA ASP A 16 -5.50 12.28 -19.73
C ASP A 16 -5.07 12.25 -18.24
N GLU A 17 -4.81 13.44 -17.70
CA GLU A 17 -4.49 13.64 -16.30
C GLU A 17 -5.76 13.30 -15.52
N VAL A 18 -5.72 12.18 -14.79
CA VAL A 18 -6.77 11.76 -13.84
C VAL A 18 -7.18 12.89 -12.86
N LEU A 19 -6.36 13.94 -12.73
CA LEU A 19 -6.59 15.13 -11.92
C LEU A 19 -5.97 16.38 -12.56
N THR A 20 -6.78 17.42 -12.80
CA THR A 20 -6.26 18.72 -13.23
C THR A 20 -5.35 19.36 -12.16
N LYS A 21 -4.41 20.23 -12.58
CA LYS A 21 -3.49 20.96 -11.69
C LYS A 21 -4.21 21.68 -10.54
N GLN A 22 -5.34 22.32 -10.83
CA GLN A 22 -6.17 23.01 -9.84
C GLN A 22 -6.77 22.04 -8.81
N GLN A 23 -7.30 20.90 -9.25
CA GLN A 23 -7.83 19.86 -8.37
C GLN A 23 -6.74 19.28 -7.45
N ARG A 24 -5.51 19.13 -7.96
CA ARG A 24 -4.34 18.69 -7.17
C ARG A 24 -4.01 19.67 -6.05
N ILE A 25 -3.94 20.97 -6.35
CA ILE A 25 -3.71 22.03 -5.36
C ILE A 25 -4.83 22.01 -4.29
N LYS A 26 -6.09 21.90 -4.72
CA LYS A 26 -7.25 21.81 -3.81
C LYS A 26 -7.16 20.60 -2.89
N ARG A 27 -6.84 19.41 -3.41
CA ARG A 27 -6.62 18.20 -2.60
C ARG A 27 -5.43 18.35 -1.65
N GLY A 28 -4.34 18.98 -2.08
CA GLY A 28 -3.19 19.28 -1.22
C GLY A 28 -3.58 20.16 -0.03
N ARG A 29 -4.32 21.25 -0.26
CA ARG A 29 -4.84 22.13 0.80
C ARG A 29 -5.75 21.38 1.77
N LEU A 30 -6.65 20.53 1.27
CA LEU A 30 -7.52 19.69 2.09
C LEU A 30 -6.72 18.71 2.97
N MET A 31 -5.71 18.05 2.41
CA MET A 31 -4.87 17.10 3.14
C MET A 31 -4.07 17.79 4.25
N LYS A 32 -3.55 18.99 3.99
CA LYS A 32 -2.88 19.82 5.01
C LYS A 32 -3.84 20.13 6.18
N ARG A 33 -5.07 20.55 5.88
CA ARG A 33 -6.10 20.81 6.89
C ARG A 33 -6.45 19.55 7.70
N MET A 34 -6.59 18.41 7.03
CA MET A 34 -6.96 17.13 7.67
C MET A 34 -5.79 16.42 8.34
N ALA A 35 -4.54 16.87 8.17
CA ALA A 35 -3.34 16.18 8.61
C ALA A 35 -3.38 15.81 10.11
N LYS A 36 -3.77 16.75 10.98
CA LYS A 36 -3.91 16.52 12.43
C LYS A 36 -4.95 15.44 12.74
N ARG A 37 -6.13 15.51 12.10
CA ARG A 37 -7.20 14.51 12.28
C ARG A 37 -6.76 13.13 11.79
N ILE A 38 -6.06 13.06 10.66
CA ILE A 38 -5.50 11.84 10.10
C ILE A 38 -4.45 11.25 11.06
N ALA A 39 -3.57 12.07 11.64
CA ALA A 39 -2.57 11.64 12.61
C ALA A 39 -3.23 11.02 13.85
N ILE A 40 -4.25 11.66 14.41
CA ILE A 40 -5.02 11.13 15.55
C ILE A 40 -5.68 9.79 15.18
N LYS A 41 -6.35 9.72 14.02
CA LYS A 41 -6.99 8.48 13.54
C LYS A 41 -5.97 7.36 13.33
N ARG A 42 -4.79 7.66 12.78
CA ARG A 42 -3.68 6.71 12.63
C ARG A 42 -3.20 6.20 13.99
N LYS A 43 -2.95 7.09 14.96
CA LYS A 43 -2.57 6.72 16.34
C LYS A 43 -3.62 5.80 16.98
N ARG A 44 -4.91 6.13 16.86
CA ARG A 44 -6.02 5.29 17.37
C ARG A 44 -6.06 3.93 16.67
N LYS A 45 -5.89 3.88 15.34
CA LYS A 45 -5.89 2.62 14.58
C LYS A 45 -4.71 1.72 14.94
N LEU A 46 -3.52 2.29 15.19
CA LEU A 46 -2.34 1.52 15.62
C LEU A 46 -2.58 0.81 16.96
N LYS A 47 -3.35 1.37 17.88
CA LYS A 47 -3.68 0.72 19.17
C LYS A 47 -4.71 -0.42 19.03
N LYS A 48 -5.44 -0.48 17.91
CA LYS A 48 -6.47 -1.49 17.67
C LYS A 48 -5.88 -2.74 17.00
N ARG A 49 -6.53 -3.88 17.26
CA ARG A 49 -6.31 -5.13 16.50
C ARG A 49 -6.88 -4.97 15.11
N ALA A 50 -6.23 -5.61 14.15
CA ALA A 50 -6.67 -5.59 12.76
C ALA A 50 -7.88 -6.50 12.52
N THR A 51 -8.73 -6.15 11.56
CA THR A 51 -9.85 -7.03 11.17
C THR A 51 -9.36 -8.26 10.40
N LYS A 52 -10.21 -9.29 10.27
CA LYS A 52 -9.88 -10.52 9.54
C LYS A 52 -9.44 -10.24 8.10
N ASP A 53 -10.10 -9.32 7.42
CA ASP A 53 -9.78 -8.95 6.03
C ASP A 53 -8.45 -8.20 5.93
N GLU A 54 -8.16 -7.29 6.87
CA GLU A 54 -6.87 -6.61 6.94
C GLU A 54 -5.73 -7.61 7.14
N LEU A 55 -5.90 -8.60 8.03
CA LEU A 55 -4.91 -9.65 8.27
C LEU A 55 -4.74 -10.55 7.04
N MET A 56 -5.83 -10.90 6.36
CA MET A 56 -5.76 -11.70 5.12
C MET A 56 -5.05 -10.93 3.99
N ASN A 57 -5.29 -9.62 3.87
CA ASN A 57 -4.60 -8.77 2.90
C ASN A 57 -3.10 -8.65 3.22
N ARG A 58 -2.73 -8.53 4.50
CA ARG A 58 -1.31 -8.58 4.92
C ARG A 58 -0.67 -9.93 4.61
N ALA A 59 -1.37 -11.04 4.88
CA ALA A 59 -0.90 -12.38 4.56
C ALA A 59 -0.69 -12.58 3.04
N LYS A 60 -1.62 -12.09 2.20
CA LYS A 60 -1.47 -12.08 0.73
C LYS A 60 -0.24 -11.28 0.29
N LYS A 61 0.00 -10.10 0.88
CA LYS A 61 1.20 -9.27 0.58
C LYS A 61 2.49 -10.00 0.97
N LEU A 62 2.54 -10.64 2.13
CA LEU A 62 3.69 -11.44 2.56
C LEU A 62 3.91 -12.66 1.66
N ALA A 63 2.85 -13.36 1.27
CA ALA A 63 2.92 -14.46 0.32
C ALA A 63 3.49 -14.00 -1.04
N ARG A 64 3.05 -12.84 -1.57
CA ARG A 64 3.62 -12.25 -2.79
C ARG A 64 5.10 -11.94 -2.63
N LYS A 65 5.51 -11.33 -1.52
CA LYS A 65 6.94 -11.04 -1.24
C LYS A 65 7.78 -12.32 -1.15
N LYS A 66 7.28 -13.38 -0.53
CA LYS A 66 7.97 -14.67 -0.42
C LYS A 66 8.19 -15.30 -1.79
N LEU A 67 7.18 -15.27 -2.66
CA LEU A 67 7.30 -15.75 -4.05
C LEU A 67 8.23 -14.85 -4.86
N ALA A 68 8.13 -13.53 -4.73
CA ALA A 68 9.03 -12.60 -5.40
C ALA A 68 10.50 -12.89 -5.05
N LYS A 69 10.81 -13.07 -3.77
CA LYS A 69 12.16 -13.44 -3.32
C LYS A 69 12.64 -14.77 -3.95
N LYS A 70 11.75 -15.75 -4.08
CA LYS A 70 12.07 -17.03 -4.76
C LYS A 70 12.40 -16.82 -6.25
N TYR A 71 11.62 -16.01 -6.96
CA TYR A 71 11.85 -15.74 -8.38
C TYR A 71 13.11 -14.92 -8.64
N LEU A 72 13.45 -14.02 -7.74
CA LEU A 72 14.62 -13.15 -7.85
C LEU A 72 15.93 -13.83 -7.44
N LYS A 73 15.89 -15.04 -6.86
CA LYS A 73 17.06 -15.84 -6.45
C LYS A 73 18.11 -15.02 -5.67
N GLY A 74 17.67 -14.12 -4.79
CA GLY A 74 18.56 -13.28 -3.99
C GLY A 74 18.86 -11.88 -4.56
N LYS A 75 18.41 -11.56 -5.78
CA LYS A 75 18.45 -10.17 -6.28
C LYS A 75 17.47 -9.29 -5.53
N ASP A 76 17.89 -8.06 -5.25
CA ASP A 76 17.05 -7.06 -4.62
C ASP A 76 15.99 -6.54 -5.58
N LEU A 77 14.75 -6.41 -5.08
CA LEU A 77 13.63 -5.89 -5.85
C LEU A 77 13.87 -4.43 -6.33
N SER A 78 14.61 -3.65 -5.56
CA SER A 78 14.95 -2.25 -5.87
C SER A 78 15.91 -2.10 -7.04
N LYS A 79 16.78 -3.10 -7.27
CA LYS A 79 17.79 -3.09 -8.34
C LYS A 79 17.24 -3.55 -9.70
N LEU A 80 15.97 -3.94 -9.78
CA LEU A 80 15.34 -4.37 -11.02
C LEU A 80 14.99 -3.18 -11.91
N THR A 81 15.19 -3.36 -13.22
CA THR A 81 14.66 -2.45 -14.24
C THR A 81 13.13 -2.46 -14.23
N PHE A 82 12.50 -1.45 -14.84
CA PHE A 82 11.04 -1.39 -14.95
C PHE A 82 10.47 -2.64 -15.66
N ALA A 83 11.09 -3.03 -16.78
CA ALA A 83 10.70 -4.21 -17.55
C ALA A 83 10.78 -5.50 -16.73
N ASP A 84 11.81 -5.67 -15.91
CA ASP A 84 11.94 -6.87 -15.06
C ASP A 84 10.92 -6.90 -13.93
N ARG A 85 10.57 -5.74 -13.36
CA ARG A 85 9.48 -5.64 -12.37
C ARG A 85 8.14 -6.04 -13.00
N GLU A 86 7.85 -5.55 -14.19
CA GLU A 86 6.61 -5.89 -14.90
C GLU A 86 6.53 -7.40 -15.20
N ARG A 87 7.63 -8.00 -15.68
CA ARG A 87 7.73 -9.45 -15.90
C ARG A 87 7.50 -10.24 -14.61
N LEU A 88 8.09 -9.80 -13.49
CA LEU A 88 7.86 -10.41 -12.19
C LEU A 88 6.39 -10.30 -11.77
N GLU A 89 5.76 -9.14 -11.96
CA GLU A 89 4.37 -8.91 -11.62
C GLU A 89 3.41 -9.77 -12.44
N LYS A 90 3.64 -9.90 -13.75
CA LYS A 90 2.89 -10.81 -14.64
C LYS A 90 2.98 -12.25 -14.14
N LYS A 91 4.18 -12.72 -13.79
CA LYS A 91 4.39 -14.07 -13.19
C LYS A 91 3.63 -14.23 -11.87
N LEU A 92 3.69 -13.24 -10.97
CA LEU A 92 2.99 -13.27 -9.69
C LEU A 92 1.46 -13.22 -9.86
N LYS A 93 0.94 -12.49 -10.85
CA LYS A 93 -0.49 -12.44 -11.18
C LYS A 93 -0.99 -13.83 -11.60
N GLY A 94 -0.24 -14.53 -12.44
CA GLY A 94 -0.55 -15.91 -12.86
C GLY A 94 -0.52 -16.95 -11.71
N LYS A 95 0.06 -16.63 -10.56
CA LYS A 95 0.11 -17.51 -9.38
C LYS A 95 -0.86 -17.12 -8.27
N SER A 96 -1.96 -16.43 -8.61
CA SER A 96 -2.98 -15.98 -7.65
C SER A 96 -3.49 -17.07 -6.70
N LYS A 97 -3.82 -18.27 -7.22
CA LYS A 97 -4.27 -19.43 -6.42
C LYS A 97 -3.20 -19.96 -5.45
N VAL A 98 -1.93 -19.90 -5.85
CA VAL A 98 -0.81 -20.30 -4.97
C VAL A 98 -0.63 -19.26 -3.86
N ILE A 99 -0.74 -17.98 -4.20
CA ILE A 99 -0.68 -16.87 -3.23
C ILE A 99 -1.77 -17.02 -2.18
N THR A 100 -3.02 -17.33 -2.56
CA THR A 100 -4.11 -17.50 -1.60
C THR A 100 -3.88 -18.70 -0.67
N ARG A 101 -3.36 -19.82 -1.18
CA ARG A 101 -3.01 -20.99 -0.38
C ARG A 101 -1.89 -20.68 0.63
N ILE A 102 -0.84 -20.00 0.21
CA ILE A 102 0.25 -19.57 1.09
C ILE A 102 -0.26 -18.56 2.13
N ALA A 103 -1.10 -17.61 1.72
CA ALA A 103 -1.67 -16.62 2.62
C ALA A 103 -2.51 -17.26 3.74
N LYS A 104 -3.30 -18.30 3.44
CA LYS A 104 -4.05 -19.06 4.46
C LYS A 104 -3.10 -19.68 5.52
N LYS A 105 -1.97 -20.25 5.09
CA LYS A 105 -0.95 -20.79 6.00
C LYS A 105 -0.26 -19.69 6.83
N LEU A 106 0.06 -18.56 6.21
CA LEU A 106 0.67 -17.40 6.87
C LEU A 106 -0.29 -16.66 7.82
N LEU A 107 -1.60 -16.88 7.72
CA LEU A 107 -2.57 -16.16 8.54
C LEU A 107 -2.34 -16.40 10.04
N LYS A 108 -1.89 -17.60 10.45
CA LYS A 108 -1.56 -17.91 11.85
C LYS A 108 -0.42 -17.04 12.37
N SER A 109 0.68 -16.94 11.62
CA SER A 109 1.83 -16.12 12.03
C SER A 109 1.51 -14.63 11.97
N VAL A 110 0.75 -14.17 10.97
CA VAL A 110 0.32 -12.77 10.86
C VAL A 110 -0.60 -12.36 12.01
N LYS A 111 -1.51 -13.25 12.44
CA LYS A 111 -2.33 -13.04 13.64
C LYS A 111 -1.47 -12.91 14.89
N ALA A 112 -0.54 -13.83 15.11
CA ALA A 112 0.37 -13.79 16.25
C ALA A 112 1.20 -12.48 16.28
N ALA A 113 1.72 -12.06 15.13
CA ALA A 113 2.45 -10.80 15.00
C ALA A 113 1.58 -9.57 15.30
N ASP A 114 0.31 -9.53 14.86
CA ASP A 114 -0.60 -8.41 15.18
C ASP A 114 -0.95 -8.38 16.67
N VAL A 115 -1.15 -9.54 17.30
CA VAL A 115 -1.37 -9.65 18.75
C VAL A 115 -0.14 -9.16 19.52
N ALA A 116 1.07 -9.62 19.17
CA ALA A 116 2.31 -9.20 19.81
C ALA A 116 2.56 -7.69 19.65
N ARG A 117 2.25 -7.13 18.46
CA ARG A 117 2.32 -5.70 18.17
C ARG A 117 1.36 -4.89 19.05
N VAL A 118 0.11 -5.34 19.20
CA VAL A 118 -0.87 -4.65 20.06
C VAL A 118 -0.51 -4.79 21.54
N ALA A 119 -0.02 -5.95 21.97
CA ALA A 119 0.45 -6.18 23.33
C ALA A 119 1.64 -5.27 23.68
N SER A 120 2.65 -5.17 22.82
CA SER A 120 3.80 -4.28 23.05
C SER A 120 3.39 -2.81 23.07
N MET A 121 2.45 -2.40 22.23
CA MET A 121 1.88 -1.04 22.25
C MET A 121 1.11 -0.74 23.54
N ARG A 122 0.38 -1.73 24.07
CA ARG A 122 -0.32 -1.60 25.36
C ARG A 122 0.65 -1.55 26.53
N LYS A 123 1.70 -2.39 26.53
CA LYS A 123 2.76 -2.37 27.56
C LYS A 123 3.44 -1.01 27.62
N LYS A 124 3.83 -0.44 26.47
CA LYS A 124 4.39 0.92 26.40
C LYS A 124 3.45 1.95 27.02
N ALA A 125 2.18 1.97 26.62
CA ALA A 125 1.18 2.90 27.16
C ALA A 125 0.73 2.62 28.62
N GLY A 126 1.16 1.51 29.22
CA GLY A 126 0.93 1.17 30.63
C GLY A 126 2.16 1.40 31.50
N GLY A 127 3.36 1.37 30.92
CA GLY A 127 4.59 1.80 31.59
C GLY A 127 4.60 3.29 31.88
N ASP A 128 4.06 4.11 30.96
CA ASP A 128 3.90 5.55 31.12
C ASP A 128 2.89 5.97 32.21
N ARG A 129 2.31 5.03 32.97
CA ARG A 129 1.29 5.28 34.02
C ARG A 129 1.72 4.78 35.41
N LYS A 130 2.98 4.39 35.58
CA LYS A 130 3.46 3.76 36.83
C LYS A 130 4.40 4.65 37.66
N ASP A 131 4.58 5.92 37.25
CA ASP A 131 5.52 6.87 37.85
C ASP A 131 4.84 8.20 38.29
N ASP A 132 3.56 8.17 38.67
CA ASP A 132 2.85 9.25 39.38
C ASP A 132 2.21 8.70 40.67
#